data_AF-B5HGW1-F1
#
_entry.id   AF-B5HGW1-F1
#
_cell.length_a   1.000
_cell.length_b   1.000
_cell.length_c   1.000
_cell.angle_alpha   90.00
_cell.angle_beta   90.00
_cell.angle_gamma   90.00
#
_symmetry.space_group_name_H-M   'P 1'
#
loop_
_entity.id
_entity.type
_entity.pdbx_description
1 polymer ?
#
loop_
_entity_poly.entity_id
_entity_poly.type
_entity_poly.pdbx_seq_one_letter_code
_entity_poly.pdbx_strand_id
1 'polypeptide(L)'
;MERRPGRHADGPLRGSGAGGRRSPPLPRIRGSRVPAPARGAARQWPVRGPVAAGDPMMTGRRAEAVLESLRVPEELSARVPAEERGSGRDDVRLLVSRGTEVSHHGFRDLPGRLRAGDVLVVNTSATLAAAVDGRLGGDAVVVHFSTRGDLGRWAVELRRPDGAGSTLPRPGGPAGAVVRVPGGGELVLEAPLVAGGERLWWARASVDVPTLLRRYGRPIRYRYTQRDQPLSAYQTVFALPSPDGSGSAEMPSAARPFTAGVVADLVSRGVQFAPLVLHTGVASAEAHEPPYPERFEVPATTAWLVNAARAAGGRIVAVGTTAVRALESAADGEGVVRPVSGWTDLVVTPRRGVRAVDGLLTGLHEPEASHLLMLAAVAGRDALTCAYEEALRHRYLWHEFGDVHLILPGEGLTE
;
A
#
# COMPACT_ATOMS: atom_id res chain seq x y z
N MET A 1 -58.33 -12.16 -11.97
CA MET A 1 -59.04 -13.43 -11.68
C MET A 1 -57.98 -14.49 -11.47
N GLU A 2 -57.95 -15.12 -10.29
CA GLU A 2 -56.92 -16.09 -9.91
C GLU A 2 -57.22 -17.49 -10.46
N ARG A 3 -56.17 -18.31 -10.70
CA ARG A 3 -55.91 -19.59 -9.98
C ARG A 3 -54.78 -20.42 -10.62
N ARG A 4 -53.83 -20.85 -9.78
CA ARG A 4 -53.02 -22.08 -9.91
C ARG A 4 -53.80 -23.25 -9.21
N PRO A 5 -53.29 -24.50 -9.04
CA PRO A 5 -52.05 -25.16 -9.52
C PRO A 5 -52.26 -26.56 -10.16
N GLY A 6 -51.15 -27.22 -10.55
CA GLY A 6 -51.04 -28.68 -10.67
C GLY A 6 -49.77 -29.19 -9.95
N ARG A 7 -49.83 -30.39 -9.34
CA ARG A 7 -48.77 -31.02 -8.52
C ARG A 7 -48.80 -32.55 -8.68
N HIS A 8 -47.76 -33.23 -8.15
CA HIS A 8 -47.57 -34.70 -8.01
C HIS A 8 -47.09 -35.43 -9.28
N ALA A 9 -46.28 -36.50 -9.29
CA ALA A 9 -45.30 -37.11 -8.35
C ALA A 9 -44.49 -38.19 -9.15
N ASP A 10 -43.47 -38.96 -8.70
CA ASP A 10 -42.71 -39.11 -7.43
C ASP A 10 -41.27 -39.67 -7.73
N GLY A 11 -40.50 -40.14 -6.74
CA GLY A 11 -39.24 -40.90 -6.91
C GLY A 11 -39.39 -42.43 -6.78
N PRO A 12 -38.42 -43.20 -6.25
CA PRO A 12 -36.97 -42.97 -6.09
C PRO A 12 -36.09 -44.18 -6.51
N LEU A 13 -34.75 -44.05 -6.65
CA LEU A 13 -33.84 -45.22 -6.60
C LEU A 13 -32.49 -44.95 -5.91
N ARG A 14 -31.87 -46.05 -5.46
CA ARG A 14 -30.78 -46.14 -4.47
C ARG A 14 -29.38 -45.99 -5.08
N GLY A 15 -28.39 -45.76 -4.22
CA GLY A 15 -26.97 -45.65 -4.59
C GLY A 15 -26.11 -46.88 -4.26
N SER A 16 -24.89 -46.85 -4.82
CA SER A 16 -23.68 -47.61 -4.52
C SER A 16 -22.54 -46.90 -5.28
N GLY A 17 -21.25 -46.94 -4.92
CA GLY A 17 -20.52 -47.54 -3.82
C GLY A 17 -19.07 -47.03 -3.92
N ALA A 18 -18.35 -46.89 -2.80
CA ALA A 18 -17.04 -46.23 -2.79
C ALA A 18 -15.93 -47.12 -3.38
N GLY A 19 -15.24 -46.63 -4.42
CA GLY A 19 -14.07 -47.28 -5.03
C GLY A 19 -12.80 -46.46 -4.82
N GLY A 20 -12.01 -46.80 -3.80
CA GLY A 20 -10.75 -46.11 -3.53
C GLY A 20 -9.67 -46.43 -4.57
N ARG A 21 -8.98 -45.41 -5.09
CA ARG A 21 -7.75 -45.57 -5.88
C ARG A 21 -6.56 -44.97 -5.11
N ARG A 22 -5.57 -45.82 -4.82
CA ARG A 22 -4.30 -45.43 -4.21
C ARG A 22 -3.37 -44.81 -5.26
N SER A 23 -2.77 -43.67 -4.96
CA SER A 23 -1.70 -43.09 -5.78
C SER A 23 -0.41 -43.91 -5.67
N PRO A 24 0.35 -44.11 -6.78
CA PRO A 24 1.63 -44.82 -6.73
C PRO A 24 2.75 -43.94 -6.13
N PRO A 25 3.81 -44.53 -5.55
CA PRO A 25 4.90 -43.81 -4.92
C PRO A 25 5.91 -43.22 -5.95
N LEU A 26 6.49 -42.07 -5.61
CA LEU A 26 7.53 -41.40 -6.39
C LEU A 26 8.88 -42.16 -6.33
N PRO A 27 9.63 -42.26 -7.44
CA PRO A 27 10.95 -42.90 -7.45
C PRO A 27 12.03 -42.03 -6.79
N ARG A 28 12.89 -42.66 -5.98
CA ARG A 28 14.08 -42.02 -5.38
C ARG A 28 15.19 -41.87 -6.42
N ILE A 29 15.58 -40.63 -6.72
CA ILE A 29 16.74 -40.33 -7.58
C ILE A 29 18.03 -40.47 -6.75
N ARG A 30 19.02 -41.21 -7.28
CA ARG A 30 20.35 -41.37 -6.69
C ARG A 30 21.20 -40.12 -6.95
N GLY A 31 22.00 -39.71 -5.97
CA GLY A 31 22.89 -38.55 -6.10
C GLY A 31 23.99 -38.75 -7.15
N SER A 32 24.18 -37.73 -7.99
CA SER A 32 25.31 -37.59 -8.92
C SER A 32 26.37 -36.66 -8.33
N ARG A 33 27.64 -36.96 -8.59
CA ARG A 33 28.80 -36.20 -8.08
C ARG A 33 29.02 -34.94 -8.90
N VAL A 34 29.32 -33.82 -8.22
CA VAL A 34 29.76 -32.56 -8.85
C VAL A 34 31.27 -32.64 -9.16
N PRO A 35 31.73 -32.40 -10.39
CA PRO A 35 33.15 -32.18 -10.70
C PRO A 35 33.56 -30.72 -10.43
N ALA A 36 34.78 -30.51 -9.95
CA ALA A 36 35.32 -29.16 -9.76
C ALA A 36 35.73 -28.50 -11.10
N PRO A 37 35.56 -27.17 -11.27
CA PRO A 37 36.00 -26.47 -12.46
C PRO A 37 37.53 -26.31 -12.51
N ALA A 38 38.10 -26.47 -13.69
CA ALA A 38 39.54 -26.36 -13.95
C ALA A 38 40.03 -24.91 -14.02
N ARG A 39 41.32 -24.70 -13.74
CA ARG A 39 41.99 -23.40 -13.90
C ARG A 39 42.24 -23.12 -15.38
N GLY A 40 41.75 -21.99 -15.89
CA GLY A 40 42.05 -21.48 -17.24
C GLY A 40 42.41 -20.01 -17.17
N ALA A 41 43.57 -19.63 -17.74
CA ALA A 41 44.07 -18.26 -17.72
C ALA A 41 43.61 -17.48 -18.97
N ALA A 42 43.22 -16.21 -18.80
CA ALA A 42 42.91 -15.30 -19.89
C ALA A 42 43.68 -13.97 -19.74
N ARG A 43 44.23 -13.53 -20.89
CA ARG A 43 45.20 -12.45 -21.10
C ARG A 43 44.69 -11.04 -20.73
N GLN A 44 45.62 -10.16 -20.41
CA GLN A 44 45.39 -8.73 -20.17
C GLN A 44 45.37 -7.90 -21.47
N TRP A 45 44.60 -6.81 -21.48
CA TRP A 45 44.75 -5.63 -22.34
C TRP A 45 44.39 -4.36 -21.52
N PRO A 46 44.68 -3.13 -21.96
CA PRO A 46 45.36 -2.16 -21.11
C PRO A 46 44.42 -1.17 -20.40
N VAL A 47 44.84 -0.76 -19.21
CA VAL A 47 44.15 0.22 -18.35
C VAL A 47 44.28 1.64 -18.92
N ARG A 48 43.17 2.36 -19.00
CA ARG A 48 43.15 3.84 -18.90
C ARG A 48 42.68 4.23 -17.49
N GLY A 49 43.25 5.31 -16.96
CA GLY A 49 43.31 5.58 -15.52
C GLY A 49 41.97 5.86 -14.82
N PRO A 50 41.95 5.77 -13.47
CA PRO A 50 40.73 5.83 -12.68
C PRO A 50 40.20 7.25 -12.47
N VAL A 51 38.89 7.41 -12.59
CA VAL A 51 38.16 8.32 -11.69
C VAL A 51 37.98 7.57 -10.37
N ALA A 52 38.24 8.22 -9.24
CA ALA A 52 38.27 7.56 -7.94
C ALA A 52 36.90 6.99 -7.54
N ALA A 53 36.73 5.67 -7.69
CA ALA A 53 35.64 4.94 -7.06
C ALA A 53 35.88 4.92 -5.54
N GLY A 54 34.93 5.47 -4.78
CA GLY A 54 34.92 5.32 -3.33
C GLY A 54 34.71 3.85 -2.94
N ASP A 55 35.26 3.45 -1.80
CA ASP A 55 35.07 2.10 -1.25
C ASP A 55 33.56 1.80 -1.06
N PRO A 56 32.99 0.76 -1.72
CA PRO A 56 31.56 0.45 -1.62
C PRO A 56 31.07 0.19 -0.20
N MET A 57 31.96 -0.24 0.70
CA MET A 57 31.63 -0.46 2.10
C MET A 57 31.57 0.85 2.92
N MET A 58 32.17 1.93 2.42
CA MET A 58 32.10 3.28 2.99
C MET A 58 30.93 4.09 2.43
N THR A 59 30.56 3.91 1.15
CA THR A 59 29.38 4.58 0.57
C THR A 59 28.09 4.11 1.25
N GLY A 60 27.91 2.79 1.41
CA GLY A 60 26.72 2.22 2.05
C GLY A 60 26.49 2.71 3.49
N ARG A 61 27.55 2.80 4.31
CA ARG A 61 27.45 3.37 5.67
C ARG A 61 27.11 4.85 5.68
N ARG A 62 27.59 5.61 4.69
CA ARG A 62 27.28 7.04 4.57
C ARG A 62 25.82 7.26 4.14
N ALA A 63 25.33 6.49 3.18
CA ALA A 63 23.92 6.53 2.76
C ALA A 63 22.97 6.12 3.91
N GLU A 64 23.34 5.11 4.70
CA GLU A 64 22.61 4.71 5.91
C GLU A 64 22.55 5.85 6.95
N ALA A 65 23.70 6.45 7.28
CA ALA A 65 23.75 7.59 8.21
C ALA A 65 23.01 8.84 7.71
N VAL A 66 23.01 9.14 6.41
CA VAL A 66 22.26 10.28 5.84
C VAL A 66 20.76 10.05 5.94
N LEU A 67 20.26 8.87 5.58
CA LEU A 67 18.83 8.56 5.69
C LEU A 67 18.36 8.59 7.16
N GLU A 68 19.12 8.03 8.09
CA GLU A 68 18.76 8.01 9.53
C GLU A 68 18.81 9.41 10.19
N SER A 69 19.68 10.29 9.71
CA SER A 69 19.81 11.68 10.21
C SER A 69 18.94 12.70 9.47
N LEU A 70 18.28 12.31 8.39
CA LEU A 70 17.43 13.23 7.62
C LEU A 70 16.26 13.74 8.46
N ARG A 71 16.01 15.04 8.40
CA ARG A 71 14.90 15.71 9.08
C ARG A 71 14.18 16.59 8.07
N VAL A 72 12.86 16.42 7.98
CA VAL A 72 12.01 17.18 7.08
C VAL A 72 11.60 18.47 7.81
N PRO A 73 11.92 19.66 7.27
CA PRO A 73 11.45 20.92 7.84
C PRO A 73 9.93 21.03 7.81
N GLU A 74 9.32 21.52 8.90
CA GLU A 74 7.84 21.55 9.07
C GLU A 74 7.14 22.41 7.99
N GLU A 75 7.85 23.32 7.34
CA GLU A 75 7.32 24.11 6.22
C GLU A 75 7.27 23.35 4.88
N LEU A 76 7.86 22.16 4.79
CA LEU A 76 7.73 21.26 3.63
C LEU A 76 6.54 20.31 3.76
N SER A 77 5.87 20.24 4.92
CA SER A 77 4.65 19.45 5.08
C SER A 77 3.49 20.03 4.26
N ALA A 78 2.83 19.22 3.44
CA ALA A 78 1.74 19.67 2.55
C ALA A 78 0.42 19.95 3.29
N ARG A 79 0.32 21.04 4.05
CA ARG A 79 -0.75 21.27 5.04
C ARG A 79 -2.20 21.40 4.52
N VAL A 80 -2.39 21.40 3.20
CA VAL A 80 -3.66 21.41 2.47
C VAL A 80 -3.52 20.54 1.20
N PRO A 81 -4.61 20.12 0.54
CA PRO A 81 -4.57 19.48 -0.78
C PRO A 81 -3.93 20.34 -1.89
N ALA A 82 -3.44 19.70 -2.96
CA ALA A 82 -2.85 20.38 -4.12
C ALA A 82 -3.86 21.29 -4.85
N GLU A 83 -5.11 20.85 -4.97
CA GLU A 83 -6.21 21.62 -5.54
C GLU A 83 -6.64 22.85 -4.72
N GLU A 84 -6.14 23.01 -3.48
CA GLU A 84 -6.27 24.26 -2.70
C GLU A 84 -5.06 25.20 -2.88
N ARG A 85 -3.97 24.73 -3.49
CA ARG A 85 -2.75 25.51 -3.78
C ARG A 85 -2.63 25.94 -5.24
N GLY A 86 -3.17 25.15 -6.17
CA GLY A 86 -2.93 25.28 -7.60
C GLY A 86 -4.13 24.92 -8.47
N SER A 87 -3.85 24.55 -9.72
CA SER A 87 -4.83 24.32 -10.79
C SER A 87 -5.61 23.01 -10.70
N GLY A 88 -5.22 22.08 -9.82
CA GLY A 88 -5.87 20.78 -9.67
C GLY A 88 -5.07 19.81 -8.79
N ARG A 89 -5.57 18.58 -8.63
CA ARG A 89 -4.88 17.54 -7.84
C ARG A 89 -3.62 16.99 -8.49
N ASP A 90 -3.49 17.16 -9.81
CA ASP A 90 -2.29 16.86 -10.61
C ASP A 90 -1.28 18.01 -10.64
N ASP A 91 -1.58 19.13 -9.95
CA ASP A 91 -0.64 20.25 -9.74
C ASP A 91 0.29 19.98 -8.55
N VAL A 92 1.04 18.87 -8.68
CA VAL A 92 2.11 18.46 -7.77
C VAL A 92 3.37 18.19 -8.57
N ARG A 93 4.52 18.26 -7.89
CA ARG A 93 5.81 17.94 -8.51
C ARG A 93 6.00 16.43 -8.56
N LEU A 94 6.78 16.02 -9.55
CA LEU A 94 7.23 14.65 -9.75
C LEU A 94 8.75 14.63 -9.71
N LEU A 95 9.31 13.98 -8.70
CA LEU A 95 10.70 13.57 -8.67
C LEU A 95 10.82 12.26 -9.45
N VAL A 96 11.81 12.10 -10.31
CA VAL A 96 12.07 10.83 -11.00
C VAL A 96 13.50 10.41 -10.72
N SER A 97 13.70 9.22 -10.15
CA SER A 97 15.02 8.62 -9.97
C SER A 97 15.22 7.36 -10.81
N ARG A 98 16.42 7.21 -11.38
CA ARG A 98 16.86 6.03 -12.15
C ARG A 98 18.22 5.60 -11.60
N GLY A 99 18.20 4.69 -10.63
CA GLY A 99 19.34 4.54 -9.73
C GLY A 99 19.62 5.88 -9.03
N THR A 100 20.88 6.33 -9.03
CA THR A 100 21.30 7.60 -8.42
C THR A 100 21.05 8.84 -9.28
N GLU A 101 20.64 8.70 -10.55
CA GLU A 101 20.27 9.84 -11.38
C GLU A 101 18.89 10.37 -10.97
N VAL A 102 18.77 11.68 -10.75
CA VAL A 102 17.54 12.35 -10.30
C VAL A 102 17.15 13.45 -11.27
N SER A 103 15.84 13.62 -11.51
CA SER A 103 15.30 14.70 -12.36
C SER A 103 13.94 15.18 -11.86
N HIS A 104 13.59 16.42 -12.22
CA HIS A 104 12.43 17.15 -11.69
C HIS A 104 11.42 17.48 -12.80
N HIS A 105 10.15 17.18 -12.56
CA HIS A 105 9.05 17.32 -13.52
C HIS A 105 7.76 17.76 -12.81
N GLY A 106 6.72 18.11 -13.56
CA GLY A 106 5.35 18.13 -13.03
C GLY A 106 4.74 16.73 -13.08
N PHE A 107 3.71 16.46 -12.27
CA PHE A 107 3.03 15.16 -12.32
C PHE A 107 2.35 14.89 -13.67
N ARG A 108 1.90 15.95 -14.36
CA ARG A 108 1.39 15.88 -15.74
C ARG A 108 2.41 15.36 -16.76
N ASP A 109 3.71 15.35 -16.43
CA ASP A 109 4.77 14.79 -17.28
C ASP A 109 4.98 13.27 -17.08
N LEU A 110 4.32 12.65 -16.10
CA LEU A 110 4.36 11.20 -15.83
C LEU A 110 4.18 10.33 -17.10
N PRO A 111 3.24 10.62 -18.03
CA PRO A 111 3.07 9.83 -19.25
C PRO A 111 4.30 9.84 -20.15
N GLY A 112 5.19 10.83 -20.03
CA GLY A 112 6.48 10.89 -20.73
C GLY A 112 7.65 10.22 -20.00
N ARG A 113 7.45 9.69 -18.78
CA ARG A 113 8.49 8.98 -18.00
C ARG A 113 8.38 7.45 -18.11
N LEU A 114 7.21 6.97 -18.52
CA LEU A 114 6.89 5.57 -18.74
C LEU A 114 6.97 5.20 -20.24
N ARG A 115 6.94 3.90 -20.54
CA ARG A 115 7.08 3.32 -21.88
C ARG A 115 5.85 2.45 -22.17
N ALA A 116 5.53 2.25 -23.45
CA ALA A 116 4.49 1.32 -23.86
C ALA A 116 4.80 -0.10 -23.34
N GLY A 117 3.80 -0.78 -22.78
CA GLY A 117 3.97 -2.08 -22.13
C GLY A 117 4.32 -2.03 -20.63
N ASP A 118 4.63 -0.85 -20.05
CA ASP A 118 4.67 -0.71 -18.59
C ASP A 118 3.26 -0.93 -17.99
N VAL A 119 3.21 -1.53 -16.80
CA VAL A 119 1.97 -1.74 -16.03
C VAL A 119 2.01 -0.91 -14.75
N LEU A 120 1.02 -0.02 -14.58
CA LEU A 120 0.74 0.64 -13.31
C LEU A 120 -0.19 -0.22 -12.45
N VAL A 121 0.33 -0.75 -11.35
CA VAL A 121 -0.44 -1.53 -10.38
C VAL A 121 -1.07 -0.59 -9.36
N VAL A 122 -2.40 -0.47 -9.37
CA VAL A 122 -3.14 0.55 -8.59
C VAL A 122 -4.03 -0.09 -7.53
N ASN A 123 -4.02 0.47 -6.31
CA ASN A 123 -4.97 0.09 -5.27
C ASN A 123 -6.31 0.80 -5.48
N THR A 124 -7.38 0.02 -5.63
CA THR A 124 -8.75 0.51 -5.87
C THR A 124 -9.59 0.64 -4.60
N SER A 125 -9.03 0.34 -3.42
CA SER A 125 -9.69 0.53 -2.13
C SER A 125 -10.10 1.99 -1.93
N ALA A 126 -11.40 2.27 -1.87
CA ALA A 126 -11.94 3.59 -1.59
C ALA A 126 -11.66 3.99 -0.13
N THR A 127 -11.34 5.26 0.11
CA THR A 127 -11.15 5.79 1.47
C THR A 127 -12.50 5.92 2.17
N LEU A 128 -12.58 5.56 3.44
CA LEU A 128 -13.79 5.67 4.26
C LEU A 128 -13.78 6.97 5.05
N ALA A 129 -14.98 7.45 5.39
CA ALA A 129 -15.16 8.49 6.40
C ALA A 129 -14.99 7.89 7.81
N ALA A 130 -13.77 7.42 8.10
CA ALA A 130 -13.45 6.49 9.18
C ALA A 130 -13.43 7.10 10.60
N ALA A 131 -13.49 8.41 10.78
CA ALA A 131 -13.56 9.05 12.09
C ALA A 131 -15.02 9.40 12.46
N VAL A 132 -15.51 8.91 13.61
CA VAL A 132 -16.85 9.21 14.14
C VAL A 132 -16.74 9.67 15.59
N ASP A 133 -17.40 10.78 15.94
CA ASP A 133 -17.46 11.22 17.34
C ASP A 133 -18.34 10.29 18.18
N GLY A 134 -17.96 10.08 19.44
CA GLY A 134 -18.67 9.21 20.36
C GLY A 134 -18.47 9.59 21.82
N ARG A 135 -19.02 8.77 22.72
CA ARG A 135 -18.90 8.94 24.17
C ARG A 135 -18.57 7.63 24.87
N LEU A 136 -17.60 7.68 25.79
CA LEU A 136 -17.22 6.57 26.66
C LEU A 136 -17.24 7.07 28.11
N GLY A 137 -18.08 6.49 28.97
CA GLY A 137 -18.19 6.91 30.38
C GLY A 137 -18.72 8.34 30.61
N GLY A 138 -19.16 9.03 29.55
CA GLY A 138 -19.54 10.46 29.56
C GLY A 138 -18.55 11.34 28.81
N ASP A 139 -17.27 10.95 28.80
CA ASP A 139 -16.20 11.64 28.08
C ASP A 139 -16.42 11.61 26.56
N ALA A 140 -16.10 12.71 25.89
CA ALA A 140 -16.04 12.75 24.43
C ALA A 140 -14.81 11.98 23.91
N VAL A 141 -15.04 11.12 22.92
CA VAL A 141 -14.00 10.36 22.21
C VAL A 141 -14.22 10.48 20.71
N VAL A 142 -13.18 10.30 19.92
CA VAL A 142 -13.31 10.03 18.47
C VAL A 142 -12.95 8.57 18.25
N VAL A 143 -13.78 7.85 17.50
CA VAL A 143 -13.53 6.47 17.08
C VAL A 143 -12.96 6.53 15.66
N HIS A 144 -11.72 6.10 15.49
CA HIS A 144 -11.15 5.84 14.17
C HIS A 144 -11.38 4.36 13.82
N PHE A 145 -12.24 4.11 12.83
CA PHE A 145 -12.53 2.78 12.33
C PHE A 145 -11.41 2.32 11.39
N SER A 146 -10.75 1.22 11.74
CA SER A 146 -9.52 0.78 11.08
C SER A 146 -9.78 -0.29 10.04
N THR A 147 -10.17 -1.48 10.48
CA THR A 147 -10.22 -2.66 9.61
C THR A 147 -11.38 -3.54 10.02
N ARG A 148 -12.21 -3.92 9.06
CA ARG A 148 -13.31 -4.84 9.29
C ARG A 148 -12.77 -6.25 9.55
N GLY A 149 -13.16 -6.83 10.68
CA GLY A 149 -12.93 -8.23 11.01
C GLY A 149 -14.18 -9.09 10.78
N ASP A 150 -14.08 -10.36 11.16
CA ASP A 150 -15.17 -11.32 11.04
C ASP A 150 -16.29 -11.07 12.06
N LEU A 151 -17.49 -11.59 11.77
CA LEU A 151 -18.66 -11.62 12.65
C LEU A 151 -19.12 -10.23 13.14
N GLY A 152 -18.97 -9.20 12.28
CA GLY A 152 -19.40 -7.83 12.57
C GLY A 152 -18.43 -7.04 13.45
N ARG A 153 -17.25 -7.58 13.74
CA ARG A 153 -16.20 -6.88 14.48
C ARG A 153 -15.46 -5.88 13.59
N TRP A 154 -14.98 -4.81 14.20
CA TRP A 154 -14.09 -3.84 13.59
C TRP A 154 -12.91 -3.56 14.52
N ALA A 155 -11.71 -3.50 13.98
CA ALA A 155 -10.59 -2.88 14.66
C ALA A 155 -10.84 -1.37 14.71
N VAL A 156 -10.72 -0.77 15.88
CA VAL A 156 -10.92 0.67 16.12
C VAL A 156 -9.78 1.21 16.99
N GLU A 157 -9.37 2.45 16.74
CA GLU A 157 -8.57 3.25 17.67
C GLU A 157 -9.49 4.27 18.34
N LEU A 158 -9.39 4.39 19.66
CA LEU A 158 -10.03 5.49 20.38
C LEU A 158 -9.04 6.64 20.49
N ARG A 159 -9.52 7.85 20.24
CA ARG A 159 -8.75 9.09 20.40
C ARG A 159 -9.48 10.05 21.31
N ARG A 160 -8.73 10.96 21.94
CA ARG A 160 -9.28 12.10 22.67
C ARG A 160 -9.37 13.31 21.71
N PRO A 161 -10.50 14.02 21.61
CA PRO A 161 -10.56 15.30 20.90
C PRO A 161 -9.60 16.32 21.54
N ASP A 162 -8.84 17.05 20.73
CA ASP A 162 -7.89 18.07 21.23
C ASP A 162 -8.52 19.47 21.43
N GLY A 163 -9.72 19.69 20.88
CA GLY A 163 -10.42 20.99 20.88
C GLY A 163 -10.09 21.90 19.69
N ALA A 164 -9.10 21.55 18.87
CA ALA A 164 -8.70 22.25 17.63
C ALA A 164 -9.11 21.47 16.35
N GLY A 165 -10.02 20.51 16.49
CA GLY A 165 -10.50 19.66 15.41
C GLY A 165 -9.50 18.58 15.00
N SER A 166 -8.55 18.22 15.85
CA SER A 166 -7.67 17.05 15.69
C SER A 166 -7.85 16.12 16.90
N THR A 167 -6.98 15.11 17.03
CA THR A 167 -7.11 14.11 18.09
C THR A 167 -5.76 13.70 18.67
N LEU A 168 -5.75 13.43 19.98
CA LEU A 168 -4.61 12.94 20.74
C LEU A 168 -4.74 11.43 21.03
N PRO A 169 -3.62 10.71 21.22
CA PRO A 169 -3.63 9.32 21.65
C PRO A 169 -4.51 9.10 22.88
N ARG A 170 -5.24 8.00 22.88
CA ARG A 170 -5.96 7.52 24.05
C ARG A 170 -5.84 5.99 24.08
N PRO A 171 -5.41 5.38 25.19
CA PRO A 171 -5.58 3.95 25.37
C PRO A 171 -7.06 3.58 25.20
N GLY A 172 -7.32 2.34 24.75
CA GLY A 172 -8.67 1.78 24.78
C GLY A 172 -9.29 1.80 26.18
N GLY A 173 -10.61 1.61 26.23
CA GLY A 173 -11.23 1.19 27.49
C GLY A 173 -10.88 -0.28 27.79
N PRO A 174 -11.07 -0.75 29.04
CA PRO A 174 -10.97 -2.18 29.32
C PRO A 174 -11.99 -2.97 28.49
N ALA A 175 -11.76 -4.28 28.34
CA ALA A 175 -12.74 -5.17 27.72
C ALA A 175 -14.12 -5.04 28.38
N GLY A 176 -15.17 -4.98 27.56
CA GLY A 176 -16.54 -4.68 27.98
C GLY A 176 -16.88 -3.17 28.03
N ALA A 177 -15.93 -2.27 27.84
CA ALA A 177 -16.20 -0.84 27.73
C ALA A 177 -17.10 -0.54 26.51
N VAL A 178 -18.13 0.28 26.71
CA VAL A 178 -19.12 0.63 25.69
C VAL A 178 -18.92 2.08 25.23
N VAL A 179 -18.60 2.24 23.96
CA VAL A 179 -18.55 3.54 23.29
C VAL A 179 -19.88 3.78 22.57
N ARG A 180 -20.61 4.83 22.96
CA ARG A 180 -21.85 5.25 22.29
C ARG A 180 -21.51 6.12 21.09
N VAL A 181 -22.12 5.82 19.95
CA VAL A 181 -21.96 6.55 18.68
C VAL A 181 -23.32 7.10 18.21
N PRO A 182 -23.35 8.11 17.31
CA PRO A 182 -24.57 8.67 16.76
C PRO A 182 -25.54 7.65 16.18
N GLY A 183 -26.83 8.01 16.13
CA GLY A 183 -27.89 7.11 15.67
C GLY A 183 -28.29 6.02 16.66
N GLY A 184 -27.85 6.10 17.92
CA GLY A 184 -28.14 5.11 18.96
C GLY A 184 -27.27 3.85 18.88
N GLY A 185 -26.17 3.89 18.13
CA GLY A 185 -25.24 2.78 18.02
C GLY A 185 -24.31 2.68 19.23
N GLU A 186 -23.83 1.47 19.48
CA GLU A 186 -22.85 1.17 20.52
C GLU A 186 -21.74 0.27 19.96
N LEU A 187 -20.52 0.51 20.42
CA LEU A 187 -19.34 -0.33 20.16
C LEU A 187 -18.88 -0.91 21.50
N VAL A 188 -18.90 -2.23 21.63
CA VAL A 188 -18.36 -2.93 22.81
C VAL A 188 -16.92 -3.32 22.51
N LEU A 189 -15.95 -2.78 23.26
CA LEU A 189 -14.55 -3.18 23.14
C LEU A 189 -14.38 -4.61 23.67
N GLU A 190 -13.75 -5.48 22.89
CA GLU A 190 -13.59 -6.91 23.24
C GLU A 190 -12.18 -7.21 23.74
N ALA A 191 -11.16 -6.86 22.94
CA ALA A 191 -9.76 -7.13 23.22
C ALA A 191 -8.86 -6.23 22.35
N PRO A 192 -7.58 -6.03 22.73
CA PRO A 192 -6.58 -5.47 21.83
C PRO A 192 -6.49 -6.22 20.50
N LEU A 193 -6.20 -5.50 19.41
CA LEU A 193 -5.91 -6.07 18.10
C LEU A 193 -4.62 -6.90 18.12
N VAL A 194 -3.60 -6.36 18.78
CA VAL A 194 -2.30 -7.00 19.04
C VAL A 194 -2.22 -7.27 20.54
N ALA A 195 -1.84 -8.48 20.95
CA ALA A 195 -1.74 -8.86 22.36
C ALA A 195 -0.77 -7.93 23.12
N GLY A 196 -1.25 -7.31 24.20
CA GLY A 196 -0.49 -6.31 24.98
C GLY A 196 -0.45 -4.90 24.36
N GLY A 197 -1.04 -4.67 23.20
CA GLY A 197 -1.20 -3.34 22.61
C GLY A 197 -2.35 -2.55 23.25
N GLU A 198 -2.19 -1.22 23.35
CA GLU A 198 -3.21 -0.36 23.98
C GLU A 198 -4.04 0.48 22.98
N ARG A 199 -3.52 0.67 21.75
CA ARG A 199 -4.06 1.59 20.73
C ARG A 199 -5.28 1.02 19.98
N LEU A 200 -5.06 -0.03 19.19
CA LEU A 200 -6.10 -0.66 18.36
C LEU A 200 -6.79 -1.79 19.12
N TRP A 201 -8.12 -1.79 19.10
CA TRP A 201 -8.98 -2.77 19.76
C TRP A 201 -9.98 -3.37 18.78
N TRP A 202 -10.23 -4.67 18.90
CA TRP A 202 -11.43 -5.27 18.35
C TRP A 202 -12.65 -4.78 19.11
N ALA A 203 -13.62 -4.23 18.38
CA ALA A 203 -14.91 -3.82 18.91
C ALA A 203 -16.05 -4.48 18.13
N ARG A 204 -17.11 -4.86 18.84
CA ARG A 204 -18.36 -5.34 18.24
C ARG A 204 -19.34 -4.19 18.13
N ALA A 205 -19.80 -3.89 16.92
CA ALA A 205 -20.81 -2.87 16.68
C ALA A 205 -22.23 -3.44 16.81
N SER A 206 -23.13 -2.71 17.46
CA SER A 206 -24.58 -2.99 17.45
C SER A 206 -25.30 -2.48 16.19
N VAL A 207 -24.56 -1.83 15.28
CA VAL A 207 -25.07 -1.14 14.09
C VAL A 207 -24.29 -1.50 12.83
N ASP A 208 -24.89 -1.29 11.66
CA ASP A 208 -24.20 -1.35 10.37
C ASP A 208 -23.15 -0.23 10.28
N VAL A 209 -21.88 -0.57 10.51
CA VAL A 209 -20.76 0.39 10.48
C VAL A 209 -20.67 1.14 9.15
N PRO A 210 -20.75 0.51 7.95
CA PRO A 210 -20.78 1.24 6.68
C PRO A 210 -21.84 2.35 6.62
N THR A 211 -23.05 2.13 7.16
CA THR A 211 -24.10 3.17 7.24
C THR A 211 -23.79 4.23 8.29
N LEU A 212 -23.22 3.86 9.44
CA LEU A 212 -22.73 4.81 10.45
C LEU A 212 -21.69 5.77 9.83
N LEU A 213 -20.67 5.23 9.16
CA LEU A 213 -19.60 6.02 8.53
C LEU A 213 -20.15 6.95 7.44
N ARG A 214 -21.05 6.46 6.57
CA ARG A 214 -21.67 7.29 5.52
C ARG A 214 -22.49 8.46 6.06
N ARG A 215 -23.09 8.33 7.26
CA ARG A 215 -24.04 9.30 7.81
C ARG A 215 -23.43 10.26 8.83
N TYR A 216 -22.43 9.81 9.59
CA TYR A 216 -21.86 10.54 10.73
C TYR A 216 -20.32 10.58 10.72
N GLY A 217 -19.68 9.92 9.77
CA GLY A 217 -18.23 9.88 9.65
C GLY A 217 -17.64 11.10 8.94
N ARG A 218 -16.37 11.36 9.23
CA ARG A 218 -15.47 12.22 8.45
C ARG A 218 -14.16 11.47 8.16
N PRO A 219 -13.34 11.90 7.19
CA PRO A 219 -12.00 11.34 7.01
C PRO A 219 -11.17 11.48 8.28
N ILE A 220 -10.17 10.61 8.46
CA ILE A 220 -9.17 10.80 9.51
C ILE A 220 -8.31 12.01 9.12
N ARG A 221 -8.19 12.98 10.03
CA ARG A 221 -7.41 14.21 9.81
C ARG A 221 -5.93 13.93 10.11
N TYR A 222 -5.06 14.18 9.14
CA TYR A 222 -3.61 14.13 9.38
C TYR A 222 -3.14 15.31 10.23
N ARG A 223 -2.26 15.04 11.20
CA ARG A 223 -1.81 16.00 12.20
C ARG A 223 -1.13 17.25 11.61
N TYR A 224 -0.48 17.13 10.45
CA TYR A 224 0.17 18.26 9.75
C TYR A 224 -0.80 19.17 8.98
N THR A 225 -2.08 18.79 8.84
CA THR A 225 -3.06 19.58 8.06
C THR A 225 -3.67 20.72 8.87
N GLN A 226 -3.89 21.86 8.22
CA GLN A 226 -4.44 23.06 8.87
C GLN A 226 -5.88 22.89 9.37
N ARG A 227 -6.68 22.04 8.72
CA ARG A 227 -8.11 21.81 8.99
C ARG A 227 -8.56 20.48 8.41
N ASP A 228 -9.76 20.04 8.80
CA ASP A 228 -10.47 18.94 8.14
C ASP A 228 -10.61 19.19 6.63
N GLN A 229 -10.52 18.12 5.86
CA GLN A 229 -10.63 18.11 4.41
C GLN A 229 -11.81 17.22 3.97
N PRO A 230 -12.53 17.54 2.89
CA PRO A 230 -13.68 16.77 2.44
C PRO A 230 -13.24 15.37 1.98
N LEU A 231 -14.11 14.37 2.09
CA LEU A 231 -13.78 12.98 1.69
C LEU A 231 -13.28 12.88 0.23
N SER A 232 -13.77 13.74 -0.67
CA SER A 232 -13.30 13.84 -2.06
C SER A 232 -11.80 14.16 -2.18
N ALA A 233 -11.21 14.87 -1.22
CA ALA A 233 -9.77 15.13 -1.18
C ALA A 233 -8.96 13.86 -0.87
N TYR A 234 -9.56 12.84 -0.25
CA TYR A 234 -8.92 11.57 0.09
C TYR A 234 -9.20 10.46 -0.92
N GLN A 235 -10.16 10.63 -1.84
CA GLN A 235 -10.42 9.66 -2.90
C GLN A 235 -9.41 9.82 -4.04
N THR A 236 -9.03 8.68 -4.63
CA THR A 236 -8.29 8.60 -5.90
C THR A 236 -9.26 8.34 -7.05
N VAL A 237 -8.83 8.58 -8.30
CA VAL A 237 -9.65 8.26 -9.48
C VAL A 237 -9.81 6.76 -9.73
N PHE A 238 -9.09 5.90 -8.99
CA PHE A 238 -9.17 4.45 -9.06
C PHE A 238 -10.06 3.84 -7.96
N ALA A 239 -10.61 4.65 -7.05
CA ALA A 239 -11.45 4.18 -5.95
C ALA A 239 -12.73 3.50 -6.46
N LEU A 240 -12.92 2.22 -6.12
CA LEU A 240 -14.11 1.44 -6.47
C LEU A 240 -14.93 1.12 -5.21
N PRO A 241 -16.28 1.19 -5.26
CA PRO A 241 -17.12 0.77 -4.14
C PRO A 241 -16.99 -0.73 -3.87
N SER A 242 -16.75 -1.12 -2.62
CA SER A 242 -16.83 -2.52 -2.20
C SER A 242 -18.27 -2.96 -1.93
N PRO A 243 -18.73 -4.14 -2.39
CA PRO A 243 -20.09 -4.63 -2.15
C PRO A 243 -20.47 -4.77 -0.67
N ASP A 244 -19.50 -5.08 0.21
CA ASP A 244 -19.72 -5.21 1.65
C ASP A 244 -19.64 -3.86 2.39
N GLY A 245 -19.34 -2.76 1.69
CA GLY A 245 -19.13 -1.44 2.26
C GLY A 245 -17.77 -1.24 2.94
N SER A 246 -16.81 -2.14 2.71
CA SER A 246 -15.41 -1.94 3.12
C SER A 246 -14.69 -0.89 2.28
N GLY A 247 -13.52 -0.50 2.77
CA GLY A 247 -12.61 0.45 2.18
C GLY A 247 -11.44 0.64 3.13
N SER A 248 -10.56 1.59 2.81
CA SER A 248 -9.44 1.95 3.67
C SER A 248 -9.81 3.04 4.66
N ALA A 249 -9.30 2.99 5.88
CA ALA A 249 -9.23 4.15 6.76
C ALA A 249 -8.25 5.20 6.22
N GLU A 250 -7.10 4.74 5.69
CA GLU A 250 -6.04 5.58 5.15
C GLU A 250 -5.97 5.55 3.62
N MET A 251 -5.81 6.71 2.97
CA MET A 251 -5.88 6.78 1.52
C MET A 251 -4.65 6.14 0.82
N PRO A 252 -4.81 5.54 -0.38
CA PRO A 252 -3.69 5.19 -1.25
C PRO A 252 -3.09 6.45 -1.90
N SER A 253 -2.43 7.28 -1.09
CA SER A 253 -2.03 8.67 -1.39
C SER A 253 -1.17 8.85 -2.65
N ALA A 254 -0.30 7.91 -2.99
CA ALA A 254 0.49 7.96 -4.22
C ALA A 254 -0.35 7.96 -5.52
N ALA A 255 -1.57 7.43 -5.47
CA ALA A 255 -2.54 7.47 -6.57
C ALA A 255 -3.41 8.74 -6.58
N ARG A 256 -3.26 9.62 -5.59
CA ARG A 256 -4.06 10.85 -5.45
C ARG A 256 -3.91 11.83 -6.62
N PRO A 257 -2.70 12.10 -7.17
CA PRO A 257 -2.55 13.12 -8.21
C PRO A 257 -3.11 12.72 -9.58
N PHE A 258 -3.45 11.45 -9.80
CA PHE A 258 -4.04 11.01 -11.05
C PHE A 258 -5.40 11.70 -11.31
N THR A 259 -5.56 12.21 -12.52
CA THR A 259 -6.82 12.71 -13.08
C THR A 259 -7.25 11.82 -14.24
N ALA A 260 -8.51 11.91 -14.67
CA ALA A 260 -8.99 11.19 -15.85
C ALA A 260 -8.17 11.54 -17.12
N GLY A 261 -7.69 12.77 -17.24
CA GLY A 261 -6.78 13.20 -18.31
C GLY A 261 -5.43 12.48 -18.27
N VAL A 262 -4.73 12.51 -17.13
CA VAL A 262 -3.44 11.81 -16.97
C VAL A 262 -3.59 10.29 -17.22
N VAL A 263 -4.69 9.68 -16.78
CA VAL A 263 -4.99 8.26 -17.05
C VAL A 263 -5.20 8.00 -18.55
N ALA A 264 -5.96 8.86 -19.25
CA ALA A 264 -6.16 8.74 -20.70
C ALA A 264 -4.86 8.93 -21.50
N ASP A 265 -3.99 9.86 -21.08
CA ASP A 265 -2.68 10.10 -21.68
C ASP A 265 -1.72 8.92 -21.47
N LEU A 266 -1.80 8.24 -20.33
CA LEU A 266 -1.06 7.01 -20.07
C LEU A 266 -1.54 5.85 -20.96
N VAL A 267 -2.85 5.62 -21.02
CA VAL A 267 -3.45 4.56 -21.84
C VAL A 267 -3.17 4.78 -23.33
N SER A 268 -3.29 6.02 -23.84
CA SER A 268 -3.01 6.33 -25.24
C SER A 268 -1.53 6.13 -25.64
N ARG A 269 -0.61 6.16 -24.67
CA ARG A 269 0.81 5.83 -24.84
C ARG A 269 1.12 4.34 -24.64
N GLY A 270 0.11 3.50 -24.44
CA GLY A 270 0.27 2.06 -24.27
C GLY A 270 0.72 1.62 -22.87
N VAL A 271 0.58 2.49 -21.85
CA VAL A 271 0.73 2.08 -20.44
C VAL A 271 -0.55 1.39 -20.00
N GLN A 272 -0.41 0.24 -19.34
CA GLN A 272 -1.53 -0.57 -18.84
C GLN A 272 -1.80 -0.29 -17.36
N PHE A 273 -3.01 -0.58 -16.89
CA PHE A 273 -3.40 -0.49 -15.48
C PHE A 273 -3.86 -1.86 -14.98
N ALA A 274 -3.35 -2.28 -13.83
CA ALA A 274 -3.71 -3.55 -13.20
C ALA A 274 -4.25 -3.29 -11.78
N PRO A 275 -5.57 -3.42 -11.54
CA PRO A 275 -6.18 -3.06 -10.26
C PRO A 275 -6.00 -4.15 -9.20
N LEU A 276 -5.71 -3.78 -7.97
CA LEU A 276 -5.78 -4.66 -6.80
C LEU A 276 -6.52 -3.95 -5.66
N VAL A 277 -6.85 -4.70 -4.61
CA VAL A 277 -7.44 -4.14 -3.39
C VAL A 277 -6.49 -4.40 -2.22
N LEU A 278 -6.21 -3.36 -1.44
CA LEU A 278 -5.72 -3.51 -0.07
C LEU A 278 -6.40 -2.45 0.81
N HIS A 279 -7.18 -2.90 1.79
CA HIS A 279 -7.86 -2.03 2.74
C HIS A 279 -6.90 -1.64 3.86
N THR A 280 -6.24 -0.50 3.68
CA THR A 280 -5.36 0.10 4.68
C THR A 280 -6.17 0.55 5.89
N GLY A 281 -5.80 0.10 7.08
CA GLY A 281 -6.41 0.60 8.32
C GLY A 281 -5.65 1.80 8.90
N VAL A 282 -5.95 2.17 10.15
CA VAL A 282 -5.37 3.36 10.82
C VAL A 282 -3.88 3.15 11.07
N ALA A 283 -3.06 3.91 10.36
CA ALA A 283 -1.63 4.04 10.63
C ALA A 283 -1.41 4.92 11.87
N SER A 284 -0.39 4.59 12.66
CA SER A 284 0.08 5.49 13.71
C SER A 284 1.31 6.26 13.19
N ALA A 285 1.18 7.57 13.06
CA ALA A 285 2.34 8.45 12.89
C ALA A 285 3.10 8.69 14.23
N GLU A 286 2.56 8.17 15.34
CA GLU A 286 3.02 8.47 16.70
C GLU A 286 3.65 7.24 17.39
N ALA A 287 3.57 6.06 16.75
CA ALA A 287 4.15 4.81 17.23
C ALA A 287 4.72 4.00 16.06
N HIS A 288 5.96 3.54 16.21
CA HIS A 288 6.69 2.73 15.22
C HIS A 288 6.21 1.26 15.23
N GLU A 289 4.90 1.06 15.10
CA GLU A 289 4.27 -0.25 15.11
C GLU A 289 4.51 -0.97 13.76
N PRO A 290 4.81 -2.29 13.76
CA PRO A 290 4.75 -3.06 12.53
C PRO A 290 3.32 -3.06 11.98
N PRO A 291 3.12 -3.14 10.64
CA PRO A 291 1.78 -3.27 10.08
C PRO A 291 1.14 -4.54 10.60
N TYR A 292 -0.04 -4.40 11.23
CA TYR A 292 -0.90 -5.54 11.53
C TYR A 292 -1.50 -6.09 10.22
N PRO A 293 -2.09 -7.30 10.23
CA PRO A 293 -2.64 -7.89 9.02
C PRO A 293 -3.74 -7.03 8.39
N GLU A 294 -3.61 -6.73 7.10
CA GLU A 294 -4.59 -5.96 6.33
C GLU A 294 -5.24 -6.81 5.25
N ARG A 295 -6.54 -6.60 5.00
CA ARG A 295 -7.31 -7.38 4.02
C ARG A 295 -6.96 -6.94 2.59
N PHE A 296 -6.57 -7.88 1.74
CA PHE A 296 -6.16 -7.62 0.37
C PHE A 296 -6.69 -8.66 -0.62
N GLU A 297 -6.73 -8.27 -1.89
CA GLU A 297 -7.04 -9.12 -3.03
C GLU A 297 -6.20 -8.72 -4.25
N VAL A 298 -5.56 -9.71 -4.87
CA VAL A 298 -4.96 -9.62 -6.21
C VAL A 298 -5.82 -10.48 -7.15
N PRO A 299 -6.66 -9.89 -8.01
CA PRO A 299 -7.50 -10.63 -8.93
C PRO A 299 -6.72 -11.44 -9.97
N ALA A 300 -7.35 -12.47 -10.55
CA ALA A 300 -6.75 -13.28 -11.61
C ALA A 300 -6.38 -12.49 -12.87
N THR A 301 -7.15 -11.45 -13.20
CA THR A 301 -6.85 -10.51 -14.29
C THR A 301 -5.56 -9.72 -14.04
N THR A 302 -5.34 -9.28 -12.79
CA THR A 302 -4.17 -8.51 -12.36
C THR A 302 -2.92 -9.39 -12.31
N ALA A 303 -3.04 -10.60 -11.76
CA ALA A 303 -1.97 -11.59 -11.80
C ALA A 303 -1.57 -11.93 -13.26
N TRP A 304 -2.55 -12.11 -14.15
CA TRP A 304 -2.30 -12.35 -15.57
C TRP A 304 -1.63 -11.17 -16.27
N LEU A 305 -2.14 -9.94 -16.10
CA LEU A 305 -1.57 -8.72 -16.70
C LEU A 305 -0.12 -8.52 -16.28
N VAL A 306 0.18 -8.63 -14.98
CA VAL A 306 1.53 -8.46 -14.43
C VAL A 306 2.50 -9.51 -14.98
N ASN A 307 2.11 -10.79 -14.97
CA ASN A 307 2.97 -11.85 -15.50
C ASN A 307 3.16 -11.73 -17.02
N ALA A 308 2.12 -11.34 -17.77
CA ALA A 308 2.19 -11.19 -19.22
C ALA A 308 3.07 -10.00 -19.64
N ALA A 309 2.95 -8.85 -18.97
CA ALA A 309 3.81 -7.69 -19.22
C ALA A 309 5.27 -8.01 -18.90
N ARG A 310 5.53 -8.66 -17.75
CA ARG A 310 6.88 -9.11 -17.38
C ARG A 310 7.49 -10.06 -18.43
N ALA A 311 6.71 -11.03 -18.92
CA ALA A 311 7.14 -11.94 -19.98
C ALA A 311 7.40 -11.23 -21.33
N ALA A 312 6.78 -10.07 -21.55
CA ALA A 312 7.01 -9.20 -22.71
C ALA A 312 8.12 -8.15 -22.50
N GLY A 313 8.81 -8.15 -21.35
CA GLY A 313 9.84 -7.16 -21.01
C GLY A 313 9.31 -5.79 -20.58
N GLY A 314 8.01 -5.67 -20.31
CA GLY A 314 7.39 -4.49 -19.71
C GLY A 314 7.64 -4.41 -18.21
N ARG A 315 7.72 -3.20 -17.66
CA ARG A 315 8.02 -2.98 -16.23
C ARG A 315 6.75 -2.93 -15.39
N ILE A 316 6.81 -3.50 -14.20
CA ILE A 316 5.73 -3.51 -13.22
C ILE A 316 5.99 -2.39 -12.20
N VAL A 317 5.24 -1.30 -12.31
CA VAL A 317 5.38 -0.12 -11.45
C VAL A 317 4.21 -0.06 -10.48
N ALA A 318 4.48 -0.24 -9.20
CA ALA A 318 3.47 -0.13 -8.15
C ALA A 318 3.14 1.34 -7.87
N VAL A 319 1.85 1.66 -7.73
CA VAL A 319 1.39 2.99 -7.31
C VAL A 319 1.04 2.95 -5.83
N GLY A 320 2.05 3.29 -5.01
CA GLY A 320 2.01 3.30 -3.55
C GLY A 320 2.58 2.04 -2.89
N THR A 321 3.06 2.21 -1.67
CA THR A 321 3.61 1.14 -0.81
C THR A 321 2.59 0.03 -0.51
N THR A 322 1.30 0.35 -0.54
CA THR A 322 0.18 -0.60 -0.39
C THR A 322 0.08 -1.55 -1.58
N ALA A 323 0.25 -1.05 -2.81
CA ALA A 323 0.28 -1.87 -4.01
C ALA A 323 1.51 -2.79 -4.03
N VAL A 324 2.67 -2.32 -3.57
CA VAL A 324 3.86 -3.16 -3.38
C VAL A 324 3.56 -4.32 -2.42
N ARG A 325 3.02 -4.05 -1.22
CA ARG A 325 2.72 -5.10 -0.23
C ARG A 325 1.72 -6.13 -0.76
N ALA A 326 0.64 -5.69 -1.40
CA ALA A 326 -0.35 -6.60 -1.97
C ALA A 326 0.26 -7.50 -3.06
N LEU A 327 1.03 -6.93 -3.99
CA LEU A 327 1.62 -7.68 -5.10
C LEU A 327 2.76 -8.62 -4.63
N GLU A 328 3.61 -8.17 -3.72
CA GLU A 328 4.68 -8.97 -3.11
C GLU A 328 4.19 -10.08 -2.18
N SER A 329 2.94 -9.98 -1.70
CA SER A 329 2.25 -11.06 -0.96
C SER A 329 1.64 -12.10 -1.90
N ALA A 330 1.37 -11.72 -3.15
CA ALA A 330 0.84 -12.57 -4.21
C ALA A 330 1.94 -13.23 -5.06
N ALA A 331 3.20 -12.80 -4.93
CA ALA A 331 4.35 -13.30 -5.68
C ALA A 331 5.01 -14.51 -5.01
N ASP A 332 5.33 -15.54 -5.80
CA ASP A 332 6.14 -16.67 -5.33
C ASP A 332 7.66 -16.39 -5.40
N GLY A 333 8.48 -17.42 -5.13
CA GLY A 333 9.94 -17.30 -5.04
C GLY A 333 10.60 -16.75 -6.32
N GLU A 334 10.03 -17.08 -7.48
CA GLU A 334 10.48 -16.66 -8.82
C GLU A 334 9.85 -15.32 -9.25
N GLY A 335 9.01 -14.72 -8.39
CA GLY A 335 8.31 -13.47 -8.69
C GLY A 335 7.09 -13.63 -9.60
N VAL A 336 6.57 -14.85 -9.77
CA VAL A 336 5.31 -15.08 -10.50
C VAL A 336 4.14 -14.71 -9.58
N VAL A 337 3.31 -13.76 -10.02
CA VAL A 337 2.15 -13.30 -9.26
C VAL A 337 0.98 -14.28 -9.44
N ARG A 338 0.32 -14.64 -8.36
CA ARG A 338 -0.82 -15.57 -8.34
C ARG A 338 -2.09 -14.85 -7.83
N PRO A 339 -3.29 -15.22 -8.32
CA PRO A 339 -4.52 -14.73 -7.73
C PRO A 339 -4.61 -15.15 -6.25
N VAL A 340 -4.90 -14.20 -5.37
CA VAL A 340 -5.01 -14.44 -3.92
C VAL A 340 -5.95 -13.41 -3.29
N SER A 341 -6.70 -13.86 -2.29
CA SER A 341 -7.48 -13.01 -1.39
C SER A 341 -7.26 -13.46 0.04
N GLY A 342 -7.20 -12.51 0.98
CA GLY A 342 -6.95 -12.82 2.39
C GLY A 342 -6.36 -11.64 3.15
N TRP A 343 -5.39 -11.93 4.02
CA TRP A 343 -4.73 -10.98 4.89
C TRP A 343 -3.22 -10.94 4.60
N THR A 344 -2.62 -9.75 4.63
CA THR A 344 -1.17 -9.57 4.53
C THR A 344 -0.62 -8.76 5.69
N ASP A 345 0.34 -9.37 6.40
CA ASP A 345 1.24 -8.77 7.38
C ASP A 345 2.65 -8.55 6.79
N LEU A 346 2.81 -8.65 5.47
CA LEU A 346 4.12 -8.62 4.81
C LEU A 346 4.82 -7.28 5.03
N VAL A 347 5.96 -7.34 5.72
CA VAL A 347 6.95 -6.25 5.81
C VAL A 347 8.02 -6.43 4.74
N VAL A 348 8.04 -5.54 3.76
CA VAL A 348 9.10 -5.50 2.73
C VAL A 348 10.32 -4.78 3.31
N THR A 349 11.50 -5.41 3.21
CA THR A 349 12.76 -4.90 3.76
C THR A 349 13.90 -5.13 2.76
N PRO A 350 15.02 -4.38 2.83
CA PRO A 350 16.12 -4.54 1.88
C PRO A 350 16.72 -5.96 1.89
N ARG A 351 16.67 -6.66 3.02
CA ARG A 351 17.11 -8.07 3.14
C ARG A 351 16.21 -9.06 2.40
N ARG A 352 14.91 -8.76 2.24
CA ARG A 352 13.98 -9.55 1.43
C ARG A 352 14.07 -9.18 -0.05
N GLY A 353 14.24 -7.89 -0.33
CA GLY A 353 14.03 -7.30 -1.66
C GLY A 353 12.56 -7.32 -2.09
N VAL A 354 12.33 -6.95 -3.34
CA VAL A 354 11.08 -7.15 -4.09
C VAL A 354 11.31 -8.19 -5.21
N ARG A 355 10.24 -8.82 -5.70
CA ARG A 355 10.30 -9.89 -6.73
C ARG A 355 9.41 -9.62 -7.93
N ALA A 356 8.28 -8.95 -7.74
CA ALA A 356 7.24 -8.71 -8.74
C ALA A 356 7.09 -7.23 -9.13
N VAL A 357 7.80 -6.33 -8.46
CA VAL A 357 7.79 -4.88 -8.71
C VAL A 357 9.17 -4.43 -9.20
N ASP A 358 9.22 -3.75 -10.33
CA ASP A 358 10.44 -3.15 -10.91
C ASP A 358 10.59 -1.66 -10.55
N GLY A 359 9.49 -0.97 -10.25
CA GLY A 359 9.49 0.45 -9.91
C GLY A 359 8.33 0.86 -8.99
N LEU A 360 8.42 2.04 -8.40
CA LEU A 360 7.45 2.53 -7.41
C LEU A 360 7.16 4.01 -7.64
N LEU A 361 5.89 4.36 -7.81
CA LEU A 361 5.40 5.73 -7.64
C LEU A 361 4.89 5.88 -6.20
N THR A 362 5.46 6.80 -5.42
CA THR A 362 5.17 6.99 -3.99
C THR A 362 5.11 8.49 -3.63
N GLY A 363 4.48 8.84 -2.52
CA GLY A 363 4.76 10.12 -1.85
C GLY A 363 6.15 10.11 -1.19
N LEU A 364 6.62 11.27 -0.73
CA LEU A 364 7.82 11.40 0.09
C LEU A 364 7.48 11.11 1.57
N HIS A 365 8.22 10.17 2.18
CA HIS A 365 8.01 9.69 3.55
C HIS A 365 9.18 10.04 4.46
N GLU A 366 8.89 10.48 5.69
CA GLU A 366 9.94 10.68 6.70
C GLU A 366 10.72 9.39 7.01
N PRO A 367 12.03 9.46 7.35
CA PRO A 367 12.89 8.28 7.47
C PRO A 367 12.50 7.29 8.56
N GLU A 368 11.75 7.77 9.54
CA GLU A 368 11.28 7.04 10.72
C GLU A 368 10.15 6.04 10.37
N ALA A 369 9.57 6.13 9.16
CA ALA A 369 8.52 5.23 8.70
C ALA A 369 9.06 3.85 8.21
N SER A 370 8.29 2.80 8.48
CA SER A 370 8.49 1.46 7.89
C SER A 370 8.46 1.46 6.35
N HIS A 371 7.88 2.50 5.74
CA HIS A 371 7.97 2.78 4.30
C HIS A 371 9.41 2.95 3.81
N LEU A 372 10.32 3.55 4.59
CA LEU A 372 11.70 3.76 4.15
C LEU A 372 12.41 2.42 3.85
N LEU A 373 12.17 1.39 4.67
CA LEU A 373 12.71 0.04 4.43
C LEU A 373 12.21 -0.57 3.12
N MET A 374 10.97 -0.28 2.73
CA MET A 374 10.39 -0.72 1.45
C MET A 374 10.93 0.10 0.28
N LEU A 375 11.02 1.42 0.41
CA LEU A 375 11.60 2.30 -0.63
C LEU A 375 13.07 1.90 -0.88
N ALA A 376 13.85 1.64 0.18
CA ALA A 376 15.23 1.16 0.07
C ALA A 376 15.32 -0.27 -0.52
N ALA A 377 14.28 -1.10 -0.38
CA ALA A 377 14.21 -2.42 -1.02
C ALA A 377 13.87 -2.37 -2.52
N VAL A 378 13.27 -1.27 -3.00
CA VAL A 378 12.98 -1.03 -4.43
C VAL A 378 14.09 -0.23 -5.10
N ALA A 379 14.52 0.88 -4.51
CA ALA A 379 15.49 1.80 -5.10
C ALA A 379 16.96 1.42 -4.84
N GLY A 380 17.24 0.73 -3.73
CA GLY A 380 18.56 0.76 -3.08
C GLY A 380 18.77 2.04 -2.25
N ARG A 381 19.65 1.97 -1.24
CA ARG A 381 19.88 3.08 -0.29
C ARG A 381 20.50 4.31 -0.96
N ASP A 382 21.51 4.15 -1.80
CA ASP A 382 22.24 5.26 -2.42
C ASP A 382 21.33 6.08 -3.34
N ALA A 383 20.52 5.40 -4.16
CA ALA A 383 19.50 6.02 -5.01
C ALA A 383 18.47 6.82 -4.21
N LEU A 384 17.96 6.24 -3.11
CA LEU A 384 17.00 6.89 -2.23
C LEU A 384 17.61 8.11 -1.52
N THR A 385 18.88 8.02 -1.11
CA THR A 385 19.63 9.11 -0.48
C THR A 385 19.74 10.30 -1.44
N CYS A 386 20.25 10.09 -2.65
CA CYS A 386 20.36 11.17 -3.65
C CYS A 386 19.00 11.79 -4.00
N ALA A 387 17.95 10.97 -4.13
CA ALA A 387 16.59 11.47 -4.37
C ALA A 387 16.07 12.33 -3.22
N TYR A 388 16.29 11.93 -1.96
CA TYR A 388 15.84 12.66 -0.78
C TYR A 388 16.63 13.96 -0.55
N GLU A 389 17.96 13.95 -0.79
CA GLU A 389 18.80 15.15 -0.75
C GLU A 389 18.31 16.19 -1.77
N GLU A 390 18.06 15.78 -3.01
CA GLU A 390 17.54 16.67 -4.05
C GLU A 390 16.08 17.10 -3.80
N ALA A 391 15.24 16.24 -3.21
CA ALA A 391 13.88 16.61 -2.79
C ALA A 391 13.88 17.74 -1.74
N LEU A 392 14.75 17.64 -0.72
CA LEU A 392 14.93 18.68 0.29
C LEU A 392 15.50 19.96 -0.32
N ARG A 393 16.56 19.84 -1.13
CA ARG A 393 17.22 20.97 -1.82
C ARG A 393 16.24 21.76 -2.69
N HIS A 394 15.39 21.06 -3.45
CA HIS A 394 14.39 21.66 -4.32
C HIS A 394 13.07 22.00 -3.61
N ARG A 395 12.98 21.79 -2.28
CA ARG A 395 11.82 22.08 -1.45
C ARG A 395 10.53 21.42 -1.96
N TYR A 396 10.61 20.13 -2.24
CA TYR A 396 9.43 19.29 -2.47
C TYR A 396 8.55 19.25 -1.23
N LEU A 397 7.24 19.08 -1.44
CA LEU A 397 6.25 18.94 -0.38
C LEU A 397 6.07 17.47 0.02
N TRP A 398 5.89 17.19 1.31
CA TRP A 398 5.89 15.85 1.90
C TRP A 398 4.49 15.43 2.40
N HIS A 399 4.36 14.15 2.77
CA HIS A 399 3.14 13.49 3.25
C HIS A 399 2.05 13.29 2.16
N GLU A 400 0.86 12.82 2.55
CA GLU A 400 -0.18 12.31 1.64
C GLU A 400 -0.79 13.35 0.69
N PHE A 401 -0.63 14.64 0.98
CA PHE A 401 -1.05 15.77 0.13
C PHE A 401 0.12 16.46 -0.60
N GLY A 402 1.32 15.89 -0.49
CA GLY A 402 2.56 16.43 -1.03
C GLY A 402 2.83 16.06 -2.49
N ASP A 403 4.09 16.19 -2.85
CA ASP A 403 4.65 15.81 -4.13
C ASP A 403 4.96 14.31 -4.17
N VAL A 404 5.21 13.78 -5.37
CA VAL A 404 5.46 12.35 -5.58
C VAL A 404 6.82 12.06 -6.19
N HIS A 405 7.32 10.85 -5.94
CA HIS A 405 8.58 10.32 -6.38
C HIS A 405 8.34 9.02 -7.16
N LEU A 406 8.73 9.01 -8.43
CA LEU A 406 8.78 7.83 -9.28
C LEU A 406 10.20 7.25 -9.26
N ILE A 407 10.32 6.09 -8.64
CA ILE A 407 11.50 5.24 -8.60
C ILE A 407 11.42 4.27 -9.79
N LEU A 408 12.43 4.29 -10.65
CA LEU A 408 12.61 3.35 -11.75
C LEU A 408 13.99 2.69 -11.65
N PRO A 409 14.17 1.49 -12.25
CA PRO A 409 15.49 0.89 -12.36
C PRO A 409 16.43 1.82 -13.13
N GLY A 410 17.70 1.83 -12.75
CA GLY A 410 18.75 2.54 -13.49
C GLY A 410 18.87 1.99 -14.91
N GLU A 411 19.22 2.84 -15.87
CA GLU A 411 19.41 2.40 -17.26
C GLU A 411 20.80 1.76 -17.41
N GLY A 412 20.90 0.50 -16.97
CA GLY A 412 22.13 -0.30 -16.95
C GLY A 412 21.91 -1.70 -17.53
N LEU A 413 22.26 -1.86 -18.81
CA LEU A 413 22.53 -3.10 -19.54
C LEU A 413 21.71 -4.34 -19.13
N THR A 414 20.60 -4.56 -19.83
CA THR A 414 20.16 -5.92 -20.15
C THR A 414 21.22 -6.58 -21.04
N GLU A 415 22.02 -7.49 -20.49
CA GLU A 415 22.75 -8.52 -21.25
C GLU A 415 21.79 -9.63 -21.74
#